data_AF-A0AAQ3TLN5-F1
#
_entry.id   AF-A0AAQ3TLN5-F1
#
_cell.length_a   1.000
_cell.length_b   1.000
_cell.length_c   1.000
_cell.angle_alpha   90.00
_cell.angle_beta   90.00
_cell.angle_gamma   90.00
#
_symmetry.space_group_name_H-M   'P 1'
#
loop_
_entity.id
_entity.type
_entity.pdbx_description
1 polymer ?
#
loop_
_entity_poly.entity_id
_entity_poly.type
_entity_poly.pdbx_seq_one_letter_code
_entity_poly.pdbx_strand_id
1 'polypeptide(L)'
;MIGSLLYLTATRPDIQFAVCLCARYQASPRTSHRQAVKRIFRYLKFTPELGLWYSSGSSLSLRGFSDADHAGCRIDRKSTSSTCQLLGISLISWSSRKQASVSLSTTETELHFLRDHYEKGDIDIIHIESANQLADIFTKPLEFDAFTRLRGYKLEMC
;
A
#
# COMPACT_ATOMS: atom_id res chain seq x y z
N MET A 1 9.69 18.60 3.93
CA MET A 1 10.25 17.31 3.48
C MET A 1 9.19 16.22 3.42
N ILE A 2 8.60 15.79 4.56
CA ILE A 2 7.55 14.75 4.54
C ILE A 2 6.31 15.17 3.76
N GLY A 3 5.82 16.41 3.91
CA GLY A 3 4.66 16.90 3.15
C GLY A 3 4.83 16.80 1.63
N SER A 4 6.01 17.16 1.12
CA SER A 4 6.33 17.02 -0.32
C SER A 4 6.36 15.56 -0.77
N LEU A 5 6.83 14.65 0.10
CA LEU A 5 6.80 13.22 -0.19
C LEU A 5 5.36 12.67 -0.17
N LEU A 6 4.52 13.12 0.76
CA LEU A 6 3.09 12.76 0.81
C LEU A 6 2.32 13.25 -0.42
N TYR A 7 2.75 14.36 -1.03
CA TYR A 7 2.21 14.78 -2.31
C TYR A 7 2.63 13.82 -3.43
N LEU A 8 3.92 13.45 -3.46
CA LEU A 8 4.46 12.56 -4.49
C LEU A 8 3.84 11.16 -4.45
N THR A 9 3.38 10.68 -3.29
CA THR A 9 2.73 9.37 -3.21
C THR A 9 1.45 9.25 -4.03
N ALA A 10 0.86 10.37 -4.48
CA ALA A 10 -0.26 10.39 -5.41
C ALA A 10 0.11 9.88 -6.82
N THR A 11 1.38 9.98 -7.22
CA THR A 11 1.88 9.42 -8.50
C THR A 11 2.91 8.31 -8.30
N ARG A 12 3.41 8.17 -7.07
CA ARG A 12 4.40 7.17 -6.65
C ARG A 12 3.87 6.31 -5.50
N PRO A 13 2.89 5.42 -5.76
CA PRO A 13 2.34 4.54 -4.74
C PRO A 13 3.41 3.62 -4.12
N ASP A 14 4.47 3.29 -4.85
CA ASP A 14 5.58 2.46 -4.40
C ASP A 14 6.31 3.01 -3.15
N ILE A 15 6.26 4.33 -2.90
CA ILE A 15 6.84 4.93 -1.70
C ILE A 15 5.82 5.18 -0.57
N GLN A 16 4.53 4.92 -0.79
CA GLN A 16 3.43 5.23 0.13
C GLN A 16 3.68 4.73 1.54
N PHE A 17 3.98 3.43 1.70
CA PHE A 17 4.20 2.82 3.00
C PHE A 17 5.36 3.49 3.76
N ALA A 18 6.51 3.64 3.09
CA ALA A 18 7.71 4.22 3.68
C ALA A 18 7.50 5.68 4.10
N VAL A 19 6.81 6.47 3.28
CA VAL A 19 6.48 7.87 3.60
C VAL A 19 5.50 7.96 4.76
N CYS A 20 4.42 7.17 4.74
CA CYS A 20 3.44 7.12 5.83
C CYS A 20 4.09 6.71 7.15
N LEU A 21 5.02 5.75 7.13
CA LEU A 21 5.77 5.34 8.31
C LEU A 21 6.64 6.48 8.85
N CYS A 22 7.36 7.21 8.00
CA CYS A 22 8.18 8.35 8.42
C CYS A 22 7.32 9.51 8.95
N ALA A 23 6.15 9.76 8.35
CA ALA A 23 5.23 10.83 8.76
C ALA A 23 4.75 10.67 10.20
N ARG A 24 4.58 9.43 10.68
CA ARG A 24 4.19 9.13 12.08
C ARG A 24 5.15 9.73 13.11
N TYR A 25 6.42 9.90 12.77
CA TYR A 25 7.44 10.42 13.68
C TYR A 25 7.83 11.87 13.39
N GLN A 26 7.06 12.60 12.59
CA GLN A 26 7.38 13.97 12.21
C GLN A 26 7.41 14.95 13.40
N ALA A 27 6.60 14.69 14.44
CA ALA A 27 6.54 15.51 15.64
C ALA A 27 7.80 15.37 16.52
N SER A 28 8.49 14.22 16.46
CA SER A 28 9.71 13.94 17.22
C SER A 28 10.66 13.02 16.44
N PRO A 29 11.31 13.53 15.37
CA PRO A 29 12.12 12.71 14.48
C PRO A 29 13.47 12.34 15.11
N ARG A 30 13.86 11.06 14.99
CA ARG A 30 15.17 10.53 15.40
C ARG A 30 16.14 10.48 14.22
N THR A 31 17.42 10.28 14.51
CA THR A 31 18.48 10.11 13.49
C THR A 31 18.15 8.98 12.51
N SER A 32 17.61 7.86 13.00
CA SER A 32 17.13 6.73 12.19
C SER A 32 16.04 7.14 11.19
N HIS A 33 15.05 7.95 11.62
CA HIS A 33 13.98 8.43 10.73
C HIS A 33 14.53 9.34 9.64
N ARG A 34 15.50 10.22 9.98
CA ARG A 34 16.17 11.08 9.00
C ARG A 34 16.96 10.26 7.97
N GLN A 35 17.62 9.18 8.39
CA GLN A 35 18.30 8.25 7.48
C GLN A 35 17.32 7.53 6.55
N ALA A 36 16.15 7.11 7.06
CA ALA A 36 15.10 6.50 6.25
C ALA A 36 14.60 7.47 5.17
N VAL A 37 14.31 8.72 5.52
CA VAL A 37 13.92 9.77 4.56
C VAL A 37 15.00 9.99 3.49
N LYS A 38 16.29 10.00 3.86
CA LYS A 38 17.40 10.06 2.88
C LYS A 38 17.45 8.84 1.95
N ARG A 39 17.04 7.65 2.40
CA ARG A 39 16.94 6.47 1.53
C ARG A 39 15.81 6.65 0.50
N ILE A 40 14.66 7.18 0.93
CA ILE A 40 13.54 7.50 0.02
C ILE A 40 14.00 8.49 -1.06
N PHE A 41 14.69 9.58 -0.69
CA PHE A 41 15.19 10.53 -1.68
C PHE A 41 16.21 9.92 -2.66
N ARG A 42 17.11 9.05 -2.18
CA ARG A 42 18.06 8.35 -3.05
C ARG A 42 17.36 7.41 -4.02
N TYR A 43 16.34 6.70 -3.55
CA TYR A 43 15.51 5.84 -4.38
C TYR A 43 14.79 6.64 -5.48
N LEU A 44 14.15 7.76 -5.12
CA LEU A 44 13.49 8.66 -6.08
C LEU A 44 14.47 9.22 -7.12
N LYS A 45 15.68 9.63 -6.69
CA LYS A 45 16.72 10.11 -7.59
C LYS A 45 17.18 9.04 -8.58
N PHE A 46 17.23 7.78 -8.15
CA PHE A 46 17.63 6.66 -9.01
C PHE A 46 16.49 6.13 -9.89
N THR A 47 15.25 6.49 -9.58
CA THR A 47 14.06 6.04 -10.31
C THR A 47 13.17 7.21 -10.76
N PRO A 48 13.72 8.16 -11.55
CA PRO A 48 12.96 9.34 -11.96
C PRO A 48 11.85 9.02 -12.96
N GLU A 49 12.02 7.96 -13.76
CA GLU A 49 11.09 7.57 -14.82
C GLU A 49 9.87 6.83 -14.27
N LEU A 50 10.00 6.14 -13.13
CA LEU A 50 8.91 5.41 -12.52
C LEU A 50 7.74 6.33 -12.19
N GLY A 51 6.56 6.01 -12.72
CA GLY A 51 5.30 6.67 -12.40
C GLY A 51 4.11 5.74 -12.59
N LEU A 52 2.90 6.23 -12.33
CA LEU A 52 1.68 5.52 -12.70
C LEU A 52 1.41 5.68 -14.20
N TRP A 53 1.13 4.55 -14.86
CA TRP A 53 0.74 4.52 -16.25
C TRP A 53 -0.68 3.96 -16.41
N TYR A 54 -1.49 4.63 -17.23
CA TYR A 54 -2.88 4.26 -17.50
C TYR A 54 -3.03 3.87 -18.96
N SER A 55 -3.22 2.58 -19.23
CA SER A 55 -3.45 2.08 -20.58
C SER A 55 -4.87 2.38 -21.04
N SER A 56 -5.02 3.00 -22.21
CA SER A 56 -6.32 3.20 -22.86
C SER A 56 -6.98 1.90 -23.33
N GLY A 57 -6.20 0.81 -23.45
CA GLY A 57 -6.68 -0.51 -23.87
C GLY A 57 -7.03 -1.46 -22.73
N SER A 58 -7.03 -0.99 -21.48
CA SER A 58 -7.34 -1.85 -20.33
C SER A 58 -8.84 -2.17 -20.24
N SER A 59 -9.17 -3.37 -19.79
CA SER A 59 -10.56 -3.76 -19.55
C SER A 59 -11.14 -2.98 -18.35
N LEU A 60 -12.42 -2.64 -18.39
CA LEU A 60 -13.12 -1.94 -17.29
C LEU A 60 -13.54 -2.92 -16.18
N SER A 61 -12.58 -3.70 -15.66
CA SER A 61 -12.82 -4.65 -14.56
C SER A 61 -12.26 -4.10 -13.25
N LEU A 62 -13.11 -3.90 -12.24
CA LEU A 62 -12.67 -3.43 -10.92
C LEU A 62 -12.14 -4.60 -10.09
N ARG A 63 -10.89 -4.51 -9.62
CA ARG A 63 -10.27 -5.50 -8.72
C ARG A 63 -9.75 -4.81 -7.48
N GLY A 64 -10.12 -5.30 -6.30
CA GLY A 64 -9.67 -4.80 -5.01
C GLY A 64 -8.79 -5.80 -4.27
N PHE A 65 -7.72 -5.32 -3.66
CA PHE A 65 -6.87 -6.08 -2.76
C PHE A 65 -6.88 -5.39 -1.40
N SER A 66 -6.90 -6.18 -0.35
CA SER A 66 -6.83 -5.70 1.03
C SER A 66 -5.87 -6.59 1.81
N ASP A 67 -5.01 -5.97 2.61
CA ASP A 67 -4.10 -6.67 3.52
C ASP A 67 -4.01 -5.92 4.85
N ALA A 68 -3.68 -6.64 5.91
CA ALA A 68 -3.42 -6.07 7.21
C ALA A 68 -2.22 -6.76 7.86
N ASP A 69 -1.13 -6.01 8.05
CA ASP A 69 0.05 -6.49 8.74
C ASP A 69 -0.14 -6.37 10.26
N HIS A 70 -0.46 -7.48 10.91
CA HIS A 70 -0.75 -7.55 12.34
C HIS A 70 0.52 -7.30 13.17
N ALA A 71 0.44 -6.31 14.06
CA ALA A 71 1.54 -5.92 14.93
C ALA A 71 2.87 -5.58 14.22
N GLY A 72 2.79 -5.18 12.94
CA GLY A 72 3.95 -4.80 12.12
C GLY A 72 4.74 -3.61 12.67
N CYS A 73 4.11 -2.73 13.46
CA CYS A 73 4.84 -1.67 14.16
C CYS A 73 5.52 -2.21 15.42
N ARG A 74 6.85 -2.40 15.36
CA ARG A 74 7.66 -2.90 16.49
C ARG A 74 7.60 -2.06 17.77
N ILE A 75 7.16 -0.79 17.69
CA ILE A 75 7.14 0.13 18.83
C ILE A 75 5.83 0.01 19.62
N ASP A 76 4.68 0.00 18.96
CA ASP A 76 3.37 0.02 19.62
C ASP A 76 2.48 -1.18 19.28
N ARG A 77 3.00 -2.17 18.54
CA ARG A 77 2.32 -3.40 18.13
C ARG A 77 0.99 -3.16 17.42
N LYS A 78 0.79 -1.95 16.88
CA LYS A 78 -0.40 -1.62 16.08
C LYS A 78 -0.23 -2.13 14.66
N SER A 79 -1.34 -2.62 14.11
CA SER A 79 -1.41 -3.12 12.75
C SER A 79 -1.38 -1.98 11.72
N THR A 80 -0.91 -2.28 10.51
CA THR A 80 -1.06 -1.40 9.35
C THR A 80 -1.95 -2.09 8.33
N SER A 81 -3.10 -1.50 8.05
CA SER A 81 -4.02 -1.98 7.02
C SER A 81 -3.77 -1.22 5.72
N SER A 82 -3.90 -1.90 4.60
CA SER A 82 -3.84 -1.28 3.28
C SER A 82 -4.95 -1.82 2.40
N THR A 83 -5.31 -0.98 1.42
CA THR A 83 -6.17 -1.36 0.33
C THR A 83 -5.56 -0.87 -0.97
N CYS A 84 -5.74 -1.61 -2.05
CA CYS A 84 -5.46 -1.11 -3.39
C CYS A 84 -6.52 -1.59 -4.38
N GLN A 85 -6.89 -0.72 -5.31
CA GLN A 85 -7.97 -0.91 -6.26
C GLN A 85 -7.43 -0.65 -7.66
N LEU A 86 -7.66 -1.60 -8.56
CA LEU A 86 -7.26 -1.55 -9.96
C LEU A 86 -8.50 -1.51 -10.83
N LEU A 87 -8.49 -0.65 -11.85
CA LEU A 87 -9.42 -0.68 -12.96
C LEU A 87 -8.68 -1.29 -14.16
N GLY A 88 -9.09 -2.50 -14.53
CA GLY A 88 -8.32 -3.35 -15.43
C GLY A 88 -6.97 -3.69 -14.81
N ILE A 89 -5.91 -3.18 -15.44
CA ILE A 89 -4.51 -3.31 -15.00
C ILE A 89 -3.99 -2.07 -14.28
N SER A 90 -4.74 -0.97 -14.31
CA SER A 90 -4.26 0.32 -13.81
C SER A 90 -4.67 0.56 -12.38
N LEU A 91 -3.72 0.93 -11.53
CA LEU A 91 -3.97 1.28 -10.14
C LEU A 91 -4.69 2.64 -10.04
N ILE A 92 -5.90 2.67 -9.48
CA ILE A 92 -6.72 3.88 -9.38
C ILE A 92 -6.83 4.44 -7.96
N SER A 93 -6.66 3.59 -6.94
CA SER A 93 -6.81 3.99 -5.55
C SER A 93 -6.00 3.07 -4.65
N TRP A 94 -5.32 3.65 -3.67
CA TRP A 94 -4.52 2.93 -2.68
C TRP A 94 -4.53 3.66 -1.35
N SER A 95 -4.38 2.90 -0.28
CA SER A 95 -4.24 3.45 1.06
C SER A 95 -3.33 2.61 1.92
N SER A 96 -2.61 3.26 2.84
CA SER A 96 -1.84 2.60 3.90
C SER A 96 -2.13 3.34 5.19
N ARG A 97 -2.81 2.68 6.12
CA ARG A 97 -3.32 3.28 7.35
C ARG A 97 -2.85 2.50 8.56
N LYS A 98 -2.31 3.23 9.54
CA LYS A 98 -2.10 2.67 10.87
C LYS A 98 -3.46 2.52 11.55
N GLN A 99 -3.75 1.36 12.11
CA GLN A 99 -4.96 1.21 12.93
C GLN A 99 -4.82 2.04 14.22
N ALA A 100 -5.90 2.72 14.63
CA ALA A 100 -5.90 3.57 15.82
C ALA A 100 -5.79 2.73 17.11
N SER A 101 -6.41 1.55 17.13
CA SER A 101 -6.40 0.58 18.22
C SER A 101 -5.67 -0.71 17.83
N VAL A 102 -5.09 -1.41 18.83
CA VAL A 102 -4.71 -2.82 18.69
C VAL A 102 -6.02 -3.60 18.60
N SER A 103 -6.26 -4.33 17.51
CA SER A 103 -7.61 -4.67 17.04
C SER A 103 -8.31 -5.75 17.87
N LEU A 104 -9.60 -5.50 18.19
CA LEU A 104 -10.62 -6.51 18.48
C LEU A 104 -11.91 -6.37 17.63
N SER A 105 -12.20 -5.29 16.85
CA SER A 105 -13.46 -5.29 16.03
C SER A 105 -13.70 -4.38 14.79
N THR A 106 -12.79 -3.58 14.21
CA THR A 106 -13.11 -2.92 12.90
C THR A 106 -13.07 -3.89 11.71
N THR A 107 -12.22 -4.91 11.81
CA THR A 107 -12.10 -5.99 10.84
C THR A 107 -13.41 -6.78 10.71
N GLU A 108 -14.15 -6.93 11.81
CA GLU A 108 -15.41 -7.69 11.84
C GLU A 108 -16.50 -6.96 11.03
N THR A 109 -16.62 -5.64 11.15
CA THR A 109 -17.56 -4.85 10.34
C THR A 109 -17.21 -4.86 8.85
N GLU A 110 -15.91 -4.76 8.51
CA GLU A 110 -15.44 -4.88 7.11
C GLU A 110 -15.70 -6.29 6.56
N LEU A 111 -15.49 -7.34 7.38
CA LEU A 111 -15.78 -8.72 7.01
C LEU A 111 -17.28 -8.98 6.82
N HIS A 112 -18.13 -8.43 7.68
CA HIS A 112 -19.59 -8.53 7.53
C HIS A 112 -20.06 -7.83 6.25
N PHE A 113 -19.55 -6.63 5.95
CA PHE A 113 -19.88 -5.94 4.70
C PHE A 113 -19.47 -6.73 3.46
N LEU A 114 -18.25 -7.27 3.45
CA LEU A 114 -17.74 -8.10 2.36
C LEU A 114 -18.55 -9.39 2.20
N ARG A 115 -18.90 -10.03 3.32
CA ARG A 115 -19.71 -11.25 3.33
C ARG A 115 -21.12 -10.98 2.82
N ASP A 116 -21.78 -9.92 3.25
CA ASP A 116 -23.14 -9.56 2.81
C ASP A 116 -23.19 -9.28 1.30
N HIS A 117 -22.16 -8.66 0.73
CA HIS A 117 -22.08 -8.38 -0.71
C HIS A 117 -21.61 -9.60 -1.52
N TYR A 118 -20.80 -10.47 -0.93
CA TYR A 118 -20.47 -11.78 -1.50
C TYR A 118 -21.73 -12.67 -1.61
N GLU A 119 -22.54 -12.74 -0.54
CA GLU A 119 -23.79 -13.51 -0.53
C GLU A 119 -24.84 -12.95 -1.52
N LYS A 120 -24.81 -11.64 -1.83
CA LYS A 120 -25.66 -11.01 -2.85
C LYS A 120 -25.16 -11.20 -4.29
N GLY A 121 -23.92 -11.67 -4.47
CA GLY A 121 -23.28 -11.78 -5.79
C GLY A 121 -22.77 -10.44 -6.34
N ASP A 122 -22.64 -9.41 -5.50
CA ASP A 122 -22.13 -8.09 -5.90
C ASP A 122 -20.59 -8.09 -6.01
N ILE A 123 -19.91 -9.01 -5.30
CA ILE A 123 -18.44 -9.08 -5.21
C ILE A 123 -18.00 -10.54 -5.24
N ASP A 124 -17.02 -10.86 -6.08
CA ASP A 124 -16.32 -12.15 -6.05
C ASP A 124 -15.07 -12.09 -5.18
N ILE A 125 -15.00 -12.92 -4.15
CA ILE A 125 -13.81 -13.06 -3.31
C ILE A 125 -12.92 -14.16 -3.89
N ILE A 126 -11.76 -13.76 -4.40
CA ILE A 126 -10.77 -14.68 -4.97
C ILE A 126 -9.60 -14.80 -4.01
N HIS A 127 -9.23 -16.04 -3.66
CA HIS A 127 -8.00 -16.28 -2.91
C HIS A 127 -6.78 -15.98 -3.78
N ILE A 128 -5.82 -15.23 -3.23
CA ILE A 128 -4.60 -14.82 -3.92
C ILE A 128 -3.40 -15.32 -3.12
N GLU A 129 -2.49 -16.01 -3.80
CA GLU A 129 -1.23 -16.45 -3.21
C GLU A 129 -0.46 -15.25 -2.63
N SER A 130 0.28 -15.44 -1.54
CA SER A 130 1.05 -14.36 -0.90
C SER A 130 2.02 -13.67 -1.85
N ALA A 131 2.58 -14.40 -2.82
CA ALA A 131 3.45 -13.82 -3.84
C ALA A 131 2.72 -12.80 -4.72
N ASN A 132 1.40 -12.86 -4.80
CA ASN A 132 0.56 -12.09 -5.71
C ASN A 132 -0.28 -11.01 -5.01
N GLN A 133 -0.17 -10.91 -3.68
CA GLN A 133 -0.88 -9.94 -2.85
C GLN A 133 -0.32 -8.52 -3.06
N LEU A 134 -0.99 -7.72 -3.90
CA LEU A 134 -0.55 -6.36 -4.21
C LEU A 134 -0.60 -5.42 -3.00
N ALA A 135 -1.51 -5.68 -2.06
CA ALA A 135 -1.67 -4.85 -0.87
C ALA A 135 -0.43 -4.90 0.07
N ASP A 136 0.43 -5.91 -0.08
CA ASP A 136 1.66 -6.08 0.70
C ASP A 136 2.65 -4.92 0.57
N ILE A 137 2.75 -4.32 -0.62
CA ILE A 137 3.64 -3.17 -0.86
C ILE A 137 3.26 -1.95 0.00
N PHE A 138 2.00 -1.93 0.48
CA PHE A 138 1.43 -0.86 1.27
C PHE A 138 1.35 -1.17 2.77
N THR A 139 1.53 -2.42 3.21
CA THR A 139 1.43 -2.81 4.63
C THR A 139 2.76 -3.02 5.32
N LYS A 140 3.78 -3.50 4.61
CA LYS A 140 5.01 -4.02 5.22
C LYS A 140 6.27 -3.74 4.38
N PRO A 141 7.46 -3.71 5.00
CA PRO A 141 8.69 -3.70 4.25
C PRO A 141 8.85 -5.03 3.50
N LEU A 142 9.22 -4.94 2.23
CA LEU A 142 9.45 -6.09 1.36
C LEU A 142 10.93 -6.26 1.05
N GLU A 143 11.32 -7.49 0.77
CA GLU A 143 12.61 -7.78 0.14
C GLU A 143 12.66 -7.18 -1.26
N PHE A 144 13.86 -6.85 -1.73
CA PHE A 144 14.06 -6.10 -2.96
C PHE A 144 13.40 -6.77 -4.19
N ASP A 145 13.48 -8.09 -4.29
CA ASP A 145 12.90 -8.86 -5.40
C ASP A 145 11.37 -8.85 -5.36
N ALA A 146 10.79 -9.02 -4.17
CA ALA A 146 9.34 -8.94 -3.98
C ALA A 146 8.82 -7.52 -4.28
N PHE A 147 9.52 -6.50 -3.81
CA PHE A 147 9.20 -5.10 -4.06
C PHE A 147 9.24 -4.77 -5.56
N THR A 148 10.32 -5.15 -6.25
CA THR A 148 10.50 -4.89 -7.68
C THR A 148 9.45 -5.61 -8.50
N ARG A 149 9.10 -6.84 -8.12
CA ARG A 149 8.07 -7.65 -8.79
C ARG A 149 6.67 -7.06 -8.65
N LEU A 150 6.25 -6.71 -7.42
CA LEU A 150 4.94 -6.09 -7.19
C LEU A 150 4.84 -4.70 -7.84
N ARG A 151 5.91 -3.92 -7.80
CA ARG A 151 5.99 -2.59 -8.42
C ARG A 151 5.91 -2.64 -9.96
N GLY A 152 6.79 -3.43 -10.59
CA GLY A 152 6.96 -3.42 -12.05
C GLY A 152 5.88 -4.20 -12.79
N TYR A 153 5.62 -5.45 -12.39
CA TYR A 153 4.73 -6.34 -13.15
C TYR A 153 3.24 -6.17 -12.84
N LYS A 154 2.91 -5.56 -11.69
CA LYS A 154 1.54 -5.60 -11.18
C LYS A 154 0.92 -4.25 -10.83
N LEU A 155 1.73 -3.24 -10.54
CA LEU A 155 1.27 -1.86 -10.47
C LEU A 155 1.52 -1.10 -11.78
N GLU A 156 2.13 -1.76 -12.79
CA GLU A 156 2.56 -1.18 -14.07
C GLU A 156 3.25 0.17 -13.91
N MET A 157 4.11 0.26 -12.90
CA MET A 157 4.97 1.42 -12.74
C MET A 157 6.17 1.27 -13.67
N CYS A 158 6.10 1.96 -14.81
CA CYS A 158 7.18 2.11 -15.79
C CYS A 158 7.89 3.45 -15.58
#